data_AF-A0A7W1FSC6-F1
#
_entry.id   AF-A0A7W1FSC6-F1
#
_cell.length_a   1.000
_cell.length_b   1.000
_cell.length_c   1.000
_cell.angle_alpha   90.00
_cell.angle_beta   90.00
_cell.angle_gamma   90.00
#
_symmetry.space_group_name_H-M   'P 1'
#
loop_
_entity.id
_entity.type
_entity.pdbx_description
1 polymer ?
#
loop_
_entity_poly.entity_id
_entity_poly.type
_entity_poly.pdbx_seq_one_letter_code
_entity_poly.pdbx_strand_id
1 'polypeptide(L)'
;MSRTLGIVGVGLIGGSVGLAARDSGWNVVGVDSQDVLEEAAQSGAIDRASTLKEVSEADLVVLAAPISKVTDLVEDLTPTDALITDVASAKGTIVRRAEDLGLRFVGGHPMAGSQLSGVSNASSNLFDGARYFLTPTGRTDPEDYREVAGFVRELGAVPTAVDPEKHDLLMAALSHLPHLMAAALLKVASDISPEALSFAGPSFRDLTRVGASNPELWSDILAENAPALGEALAAFAGAMAQLGSEIKDREIMEGRFQQAREAYDALGGILVERDGANVDVAIPVENRPGVFAEVTTLLGSNNINILDLYVRHSNTERAALILTLDAEAAQEARELLRSAGFTAELQG
;
A
#
# COMPACT_ATOMS: atom_id res chain seq x y z
N MET A 1 5.41 19.46 -28.56
CA MET A 1 5.21 18.01 -28.85
C MET A 1 4.54 17.42 -27.63
N SER A 2 3.75 16.34 -27.78
CA SER A 2 3.22 15.59 -26.64
C SER A 2 4.38 14.95 -25.89
N ARG A 3 4.43 15.05 -24.55
CA ARG A 3 5.43 14.32 -23.75
C ARG A 3 5.17 12.81 -23.88
N THR A 4 6.24 12.02 -23.89
CA THR A 4 6.20 10.56 -23.99
C THR A 4 6.61 9.93 -22.67
N LEU A 5 5.75 9.01 -22.19
CA LEU A 5 6.00 8.17 -21.02
C LEU A 5 6.32 6.75 -21.48
N GLY A 6 7.49 6.25 -21.12
CA GLY A 6 7.83 4.83 -21.25
C GLY A 6 7.48 4.06 -19.99
N ILE A 7 6.81 2.91 -20.12
CA ILE A 7 6.49 2.03 -19.00
C ILE A 7 7.13 0.66 -19.26
N VAL A 8 7.98 0.21 -18.35
CA VAL A 8 8.59 -1.12 -18.38
C VAL A 8 7.91 -1.99 -17.33
N GLY A 9 7.11 -2.96 -17.76
CA GLY A 9 6.18 -3.70 -16.91
C GLY A 9 4.80 -3.04 -16.88
N VAL A 10 3.85 -3.59 -17.63
CA VAL A 10 2.50 -3.04 -17.83
C VAL A 10 1.47 -3.92 -17.11
N GLY A 11 1.79 -4.36 -15.89
CA GLY A 11 0.87 -5.09 -15.01
C GLY A 11 -0.17 -4.18 -14.34
N LEU A 12 -0.61 -4.53 -13.13
CA LEU A 12 -1.56 -3.72 -12.36
C LEU A 12 -1.06 -2.28 -12.16
N ILE A 13 0.14 -2.13 -11.59
CA ILE A 13 0.68 -0.81 -11.23
C ILE A 13 1.06 -0.03 -12.49
N GLY A 14 1.87 -0.61 -13.38
CA GLY A 14 2.28 0.04 -14.62
C GLY A 14 1.11 0.39 -15.54
N GLY A 15 0.12 -0.50 -15.65
CA GLY A 15 -1.11 -0.21 -16.39
C GLY A 15 -1.92 0.93 -15.79
N SER A 16 -2.01 1.00 -14.45
CA SER A 16 -2.72 2.09 -13.76
C SER A 16 -2.00 3.42 -13.95
N VAL A 17 -0.66 3.41 -13.92
CA VAL A 17 0.16 4.58 -14.26
C VAL A 17 -0.13 5.03 -15.70
N GLY A 18 -0.16 4.09 -16.64
CA GLY A 18 -0.45 4.39 -18.04
C GLY A 18 -1.82 5.00 -18.26
N LEU A 19 -2.87 4.43 -17.65
CA LEU A 19 -4.24 4.97 -17.71
C LEU A 19 -4.30 6.40 -17.16
N ALA A 20 -3.78 6.63 -15.95
CA ALA A 20 -3.78 7.94 -15.31
C ALA A 20 -2.95 8.99 -16.07
N ALA A 21 -1.80 8.59 -16.61
CA ALA A 21 -0.94 9.47 -17.41
C ALA A 21 -1.61 9.89 -18.73
N ARG A 22 -2.35 8.99 -19.39
CA ARG A 22 -3.09 9.31 -20.62
C ARG A 22 -4.20 10.32 -20.35
N ASP A 23 -4.90 10.20 -19.23
CA ASP A 23 -5.90 11.20 -18.79
C ASP A 23 -5.27 12.59 -18.59
N SER A 24 -3.98 12.63 -18.27
CA SER A 24 -3.16 13.85 -18.15
C SER A 24 -2.48 14.28 -19.45
N GLY A 25 -2.76 13.63 -20.58
CA GLY A 25 -2.30 14.02 -21.91
C GLY A 25 -0.94 13.49 -22.35
N TRP A 26 -0.40 12.47 -21.67
CA TRP A 26 0.84 11.80 -22.08
C TRP A 26 0.62 10.84 -23.26
N ASN A 27 1.62 10.72 -24.14
CA ASN A 27 1.73 9.61 -25.09
C ASN A 27 2.45 8.44 -24.39
N VAL A 28 1.76 7.34 -24.14
CA VAL A 28 2.26 6.23 -23.31
C VAL A 28 2.69 5.05 -24.19
N VAL A 29 3.91 4.57 -23.96
CA VAL A 29 4.48 3.40 -24.65
C VAL A 29 4.87 2.34 -23.63
N GLY A 30 4.59 1.07 -23.93
CA GLY A 30 4.78 -0.04 -22.98
C GLY A 30 5.78 -1.09 -23.45
N VAL A 31 6.52 -1.67 -22.51
CA VAL A 31 7.39 -2.84 -22.69
C VAL A 31 6.94 -3.93 -21.73
N ASP A 32 6.51 -5.07 -22.26
CA ASP A 32 6.16 -6.28 -21.52
C ASP A 32 6.14 -7.49 -22.47
N SER A 33 5.66 -8.66 -22.00
CA SER A 33 5.34 -9.79 -22.86
C SER A 33 4.22 -9.45 -23.84
N GLN A 34 4.20 -10.14 -24.98
CA GLN A 34 3.29 -9.81 -26.08
C GLN A 34 1.81 -9.87 -25.68
N ASP A 35 1.44 -10.88 -24.90
CA ASP A 35 0.08 -11.06 -24.37
C ASP A 35 -0.34 -9.90 -23.46
N VAL A 36 0.54 -9.45 -22.57
CA VAL A 36 0.28 -8.29 -21.69
C VAL A 36 0.16 -7.01 -22.51
N LEU A 37 1.01 -6.82 -23.52
CA LEU A 37 0.96 -5.63 -24.38
C LEU A 37 -0.31 -5.56 -25.22
N GLU A 38 -0.82 -6.70 -25.72
CA GLU A 38 -2.09 -6.78 -26.44
C GLU A 38 -3.26 -6.37 -25.53
N GLU A 39 -3.29 -6.87 -24.29
CA GLU A 39 -4.32 -6.52 -23.29
C GLU A 39 -4.20 -5.04 -22.83
N ALA A 40 -2.98 -4.55 -22.65
CA ALA A 40 -2.69 -3.17 -22.27
C ALA A 40 -3.14 -2.17 -23.35
N ALA A 41 -2.91 -2.49 -24.63
CA ALA A 41 -3.37 -1.65 -25.74
C ALA A 41 -4.90 -1.67 -25.85
N GLN A 42 -5.55 -2.83 -25.66
CA GLN A 42 -7.01 -2.96 -25.70
C GLN A 42 -7.71 -2.20 -24.56
N SER A 43 -7.14 -2.24 -23.35
CA SER A 43 -7.64 -1.51 -22.19
C SER A 43 -7.32 -0.01 -22.23
N GLY A 44 -6.44 0.42 -23.14
CA GLY A 44 -5.98 1.80 -23.22
C GLY A 44 -4.96 2.17 -22.15
N ALA A 45 -4.32 1.19 -21.50
CA ALA A 45 -3.22 1.45 -20.57
C ALA A 45 -1.97 1.99 -21.29
N ILE A 46 -1.81 1.66 -22.58
CA ILE A 46 -0.73 2.17 -23.44
C ILE A 46 -1.29 2.57 -24.81
N ASP A 47 -0.65 3.54 -25.49
CA ASP A 47 -0.99 3.90 -26.87
C ASP A 47 -0.37 2.91 -27.88
N ARG A 48 0.79 2.33 -27.56
CA ARG A 48 1.42 1.27 -28.34
C ARG A 48 2.46 0.47 -27.54
N ALA A 49 2.72 -0.74 -28.02
CA ALA A 49 3.89 -1.53 -27.66
C ALA A 49 5.20 -0.85 -28.10
N SER A 50 6.27 -1.14 -27.37
CA SER A 50 7.61 -0.56 -27.55
C SER A 50 8.68 -1.55 -27.14
N THR A 51 9.93 -1.21 -27.41
CA THR A 51 11.12 -1.92 -26.93
C THR A 51 11.84 -1.14 -25.83
N LEU A 52 12.69 -1.81 -25.05
CA LEU A 52 13.55 -1.15 -24.05
C LEU A 52 14.38 0.00 -24.65
N LYS A 53 14.85 -0.17 -25.88
CA LYS A 53 15.62 0.84 -26.60
C LYS A 53 14.78 2.08 -26.96
N GLU A 54 13.52 1.90 -27.31
CA GLU A 54 12.65 3.04 -27.66
C GLU A 54 12.16 3.79 -26.42
N VAL A 55 11.93 3.08 -25.30
CA VAL A 55 11.55 3.76 -24.05
C VAL A 55 12.70 4.54 -23.45
N SER A 56 13.96 4.17 -23.71
CA SER A 56 15.12 4.96 -23.26
C SER A 56 15.26 6.31 -24.00
N GLU A 57 14.44 6.59 -25.00
CA GLU A 57 14.33 7.88 -25.69
C GLU A 57 13.11 8.70 -25.21
N ALA A 58 12.33 8.20 -24.25
CA ALA A 58 11.16 8.89 -23.69
C ALA A 58 11.55 10.08 -22.80
N ASP A 59 10.60 10.98 -22.53
CA ASP A 59 10.81 12.11 -21.60
C ASP A 59 10.90 11.60 -20.15
N LEU A 60 10.04 10.62 -19.80
CA LEU A 60 10.01 9.95 -18.50
C LEU A 60 9.86 8.44 -18.70
N VAL A 61 10.58 7.64 -17.91
CA VAL A 61 10.46 6.18 -17.86
C VAL A 61 10.04 5.73 -16.47
N VAL A 62 9.01 4.88 -16.39
CA VAL A 62 8.55 4.24 -15.14
C VAL A 62 8.89 2.75 -15.21
N LEU A 63 9.72 2.31 -14.27
CA LEU A 63 10.03 0.90 -14.06
C LEU A 63 8.99 0.28 -13.11
N ALA A 64 8.08 -0.50 -13.68
CA ALA A 64 6.99 -1.20 -13.00
C ALA A 64 7.03 -2.73 -13.18
N ALA A 65 8.23 -3.26 -13.45
CA ALA A 65 8.53 -4.69 -13.44
C ALA A 65 8.66 -5.23 -12.00
N PRO A 66 8.68 -6.56 -11.81
CA PRO A 66 8.99 -7.16 -10.50
C PRO A 66 10.30 -6.60 -9.92
N ILE A 67 10.30 -6.33 -8.62
CA ILE A 67 11.41 -5.64 -7.94
C ILE A 67 12.77 -6.30 -8.17
N SER A 68 12.79 -7.63 -8.22
CA SER A 68 13.98 -8.46 -8.50
C SER A 68 14.65 -8.16 -9.85
N LYS A 69 13.94 -7.52 -10.79
CA LYS A 69 14.44 -7.14 -12.12
C LYS A 69 14.76 -5.67 -12.26
N VAL A 70 14.32 -4.81 -11.32
CA VAL A 70 14.39 -3.35 -11.51
C VAL A 70 15.85 -2.89 -11.56
N THR A 71 16.72 -3.44 -10.72
CA THR A 71 18.16 -3.12 -10.73
C THR A 71 18.81 -3.45 -12.08
N ASP A 72 18.50 -4.61 -12.66
CA ASP A 72 19.01 -5.02 -13.99
C ASP A 72 18.45 -4.10 -15.09
N LEU A 73 17.17 -3.75 -15.03
CA LEU A 73 16.54 -2.85 -16.00
C LEU A 73 17.13 -1.44 -15.98
N VAL A 74 17.55 -0.95 -14.81
CA VAL A 74 18.29 0.32 -14.70
C VAL A 74 19.60 0.26 -15.49
N GLU A 75 20.29 -0.89 -15.50
CA GLU A 75 21.51 -1.09 -16.30
C GLU A 75 21.20 -1.14 -17.80
N ASP A 76 20.18 -1.90 -18.18
CA ASP A 76 19.78 -2.12 -19.59
C ASP A 76 19.34 -0.84 -20.31
N LEU A 77 18.91 0.18 -19.56
CA LEU A 77 18.56 1.50 -20.11
C LEU A 77 19.78 2.37 -20.43
N THR A 78 20.99 1.98 -20.01
CA THR A 78 22.20 2.77 -20.23
C THR A 78 22.76 2.59 -21.66
N PRO A 79 23.22 3.66 -22.35
CA PRO A 79 23.12 5.07 -21.98
C PRO A 79 21.76 5.67 -22.34
N THR A 80 21.26 6.56 -21.49
CA THR A 80 20.02 7.32 -21.72
C THR A 80 20.08 8.69 -21.04
N ASP A 81 19.42 9.68 -21.64
CA ASP A 81 19.17 11.00 -21.04
C ASP A 81 17.75 11.11 -20.44
N ALA A 82 16.93 10.05 -20.53
CA ALA A 82 15.58 10.01 -19.99
C ALA A 82 15.60 10.16 -18.46
N LEU A 83 14.59 10.85 -17.92
CA LEU A 83 14.33 10.82 -16.49
C LEU A 83 13.68 9.48 -16.14
N ILE A 84 14.17 8.80 -15.11
CA ILE A 84 13.71 7.47 -14.71
C ILE A 84 13.14 7.52 -13.30
N THR A 85 12.02 6.84 -13.10
CA THR A 85 11.46 6.52 -11.78
C THR A 85 11.03 5.06 -11.74
N ASP A 86 10.69 4.55 -10.57
CA ASP A 86 10.21 3.20 -10.37
C ASP A 86 9.00 3.18 -9.41
N VAL A 87 8.46 1.99 -9.17
CA VAL A 87 7.33 1.76 -8.26
C VAL A 87 7.63 0.68 -7.21
N ALA A 88 8.89 0.27 -7.07
CA ALA A 88 9.23 -0.91 -6.30
C ALA A 88 9.08 -0.70 -4.78
N SER A 89 8.92 -1.79 -4.03
CA SER A 89 8.66 -1.71 -2.57
C SER A 89 9.91 -1.57 -1.69
N ALA A 90 11.11 -1.60 -2.26
CA ALA A 90 12.38 -1.29 -1.60
C ALA A 90 13.22 -0.38 -2.52
N LYS A 91 14.09 0.47 -1.96
CA LYS A 91 14.66 1.62 -2.69
C LYS A 91 16.17 1.74 -2.63
N GLY A 92 16.80 1.34 -1.52
CA GLY A 92 18.23 1.59 -1.29
C GLY A 92 19.13 1.02 -2.39
N THR A 93 18.94 -0.24 -2.78
CA THR A 93 19.75 -0.88 -3.84
C THR A 93 19.54 -0.23 -5.20
N ILE A 94 18.28 0.02 -5.60
CA ILE A 94 17.93 0.58 -6.91
C ILE A 94 18.49 2.00 -7.05
N VAL A 95 18.27 2.86 -6.04
CA VAL A 95 18.74 4.25 -6.06
C VAL A 95 20.27 4.31 -6.14
N ARG A 96 20.98 3.53 -5.30
CA ARG A 96 22.45 3.46 -5.36
C ARG A 96 22.94 2.99 -6.72
N ARG A 97 22.29 1.98 -7.32
CA ARG A 97 22.70 1.48 -8.64
C ARG A 97 22.55 2.54 -9.73
N ALA A 98 21.42 3.24 -9.75
CA ALA A 98 21.16 4.31 -10.71
C ALA A 98 22.17 5.46 -10.56
N GLU A 99 22.53 5.81 -9.32
CA GLU A 99 23.54 6.82 -9.02
C GLU A 99 24.96 6.42 -9.48
N ASP A 100 25.35 5.16 -9.30
CA ASP A 100 26.65 4.64 -9.75
C ASP A 100 26.79 4.68 -11.27
N LEU A 101 25.69 4.53 -12.00
CA LEU A 101 25.62 4.65 -13.46
C LEU A 101 25.49 6.10 -13.93
N GLY A 102 25.26 7.06 -13.02
CA GLY A 102 25.09 8.48 -13.36
C GLY A 102 23.79 8.78 -14.08
N LEU A 103 22.74 7.97 -13.88
CA LEU A 103 21.43 8.15 -14.51
C LEU A 103 20.61 9.25 -13.80
N ARG A 104 19.74 9.91 -14.56
CA ARG A 104 18.71 10.81 -14.03
C ARG A 104 17.60 9.97 -13.41
N PHE A 105 17.66 9.76 -12.10
CA PHE A 105 16.77 8.83 -11.39
C PHE A 105 16.17 9.42 -10.11
N VAL A 106 14.87 9.22 -9.92
CA VAL A 106 14.15 9.50 -8.67
C VAL A 106 13.34 8.26 -8.30
N GLY A 107 13.76 7.56 -7.25
CA GLY A 107 13.08 6.33 -6.83
C GLY A 107 11.66 6.59 -6.35
N GLY A 108 10.76 5.66 -6.62
CA GLY A 108 9.33 5.78 -6.34
C GLY A 108 8.73 4.54 -5.70
N HIS A 109 7.73 4.73 -4.84
CA HIS A 109 6.92 3.66 -4.26
C HIS A 109 5.50 4.17 -3.95
N PRO A 110 4.49 3.84 -4.78
CA PRO A 110 3.10 4.11 -4.45
C PRO A 110 2.64 3.20 -3.30
N MET A 111 2.10 3.78 -2.22
CA MET A 111 1.40 3.04 -1.17
C MET A 111 -0.04 2.75 -1.60
N ALA A 112 -0.19 2.16 -2.78
CA ALA A 112 -1.46 1.76 -3.38
C ALA A 112 -1.27 0.41 -4.06
N GLY A 113 -2.31 -0.43 -4.03
CA GLY A 113 -2.26 -1.74 -4.62
C GLY A 113 -3.57 -2.50 -4.44
N SER A 114 -3.66 -3.63 -5.11
CA SER A 114 -4.79 -4.55 -5.02
C SER A 114 -4.28 -5.97 -4.74
N GLN A 115 -5.15 -6.81 -4.20
CA GLN A 115 -4.91 -8.26 -4.10
C GLN A 115 -4.88 -8.92 -5.50
N LEU A 116 -5.37 -8.19 -6.51
CA LEU A 116 -5.48 -8.61 -7.90
C LEU A 116 -4.17 -8.32 -8.64
N SER A 117 -3.97 -9.03 -9.75
CA SER A 117 -2.79 -8.87 -10.61
C SER A 117 -3.20 -8.67 -12.07
N GLY A 118 -2.27 -8.18 -12.89
CA GLY A 118 -2.49 -8.02 -14.33
C GLY A 118 -3.16 -6.71 -14.71
N VAL A 119 -3.02 -6.34 -16.00
CA VAL A 119 -3.45 -5.06 -16.55
C VAL A 119 -4.97 -4.91 -16.62
N SER A 120 -5.73 -6.01 -16.74
CA SER A 120 -7.20 -6.01 -16.65
C SER A 120 -7.75 -5.45 -15.33
N ASN A 121 -6.93 -5.42 -14.28
CA ASN A 121 -7.30 -4.87 -12.99
C ASN A 121 -6.74 -3.46 -12.76
N ALA A 122 -6.06 -2.87 -13.76
CA ALA A 122 -5.57 -1.51 -13.70
C ALA A 122 -6.72 -0.48 -13.65
N SER A 123 -6.46 0.65 -12.99
CA SER A 123 -7.42 1.75 -12.90
C SER A 123 -6.71 3.09 -12.94
N SER A 124 -7.27 4.08 -13.64
CA SER A 124 -6.71 5.44 -13.69
C SER A 124 -6.74 6.15 -12.33
N ASN A 125 -7.62 5.74 -11.42
CA ASN A 125 -7.75 6.32 -10.08
C ASN A 125 -7.08 5.49 -8.98
N LEU A 126 -6.23 4.50 -9.32
CA LEU A 126 -5.61 3.61 -8.32
C LEU A 126 -4.81 4.38 -7.26
N PHE A 127 -4.24 5.53 -7.63
CA PHE A 127 -3.34 6.30 -6.77
C PHE A 127 -4.00 7.53 -6.14
N ASP A 128 -5.29 7.76 -6.37
CA ASP A 128 -6.02 8.93 -5.87
C ASP A 128 -5.92 9.04 -4.34
N GLY A 129 -5.32 10.12 -3.85
CA GLY A 129 -5.11 10.36 -2.42
C GLY A 129 -4.08 9.44 -1.74
N ALA A 130 -3.52 8.48 -2.46
CA ALA A 130 -2.53 7.55 -1.92
C ALA A 130 -1.20 8.27 -1.64
N ARG A 131 -0.53 7.89 -0.55
CA ARG A 131 0.84 8.34 -0.32
C ARG A 131 1.76 7.70 -1.37
N TYR A 132 2.60 8.50 -2.00
CA TYR A 132 3.60 8.02 -2.96
C TYR A 132 4.98 8.47 -2.48
N PHE A 133 5.78 7.53 -2.01
CA PHE A 133 7.13 7.85 -1.55
C PHE A 133 8.03 8.16 -2.74
N LEU A 134 8.77 9.25 -2.63
CA LEU A 134 9.86 9.61 -3.54
C LEU A 134 11.16 9.63 -2.76
N THR A 135 12.21 9.04 -3.32
CA THR A 135 13.48 8.85 -2.62
C THR A 135 14.63 9.65 -3.24
N PRO A 136 14.63 10.99 -3.11
CA PRO A 136 15.75 11.80 -3.54
C PRO A 136 16.96 11.59 -2.63
N THR A 137 18.14 11.90 -3.14
CA THR A 137 19.40 11.93 -2.39
C THR A 137 20.10 13.28 -2.57
N GLY A 138 21.28 13.44 -1.98
CA GLY A 138 22.13 14.60 -2.26
C GLY A 138 22.65 14.69 -3.70
N ARG A 139 22.51 13.63 -4.52
CA ARG A 139 22.91 13.59 -5.94
C ARG A 139 21.75 13.81 -6.90
N THR A 140 20.50 13.75 -6.43
CA THR A 140 19.31 13.99 -7.25
C THR A 140 19.23 15.46 -7.68
N ASP A 141 19.05 15.71 -8.98
CA ASP A 141 18.80 17.06 -9.48
C ASP A 141 17.45 17.60 -8.94
N PRO A 142 17.41 18.80 -8.35
CA PRO A 142 16.15 19.40 -7.87
C PRO A 142 15.08 19.61 -8.94
N GLU A 143 15.44 19.74 -10.23
CA GLU A 143 14.50 19.78 -11.36
C GLU A 143 13.91 18.38 -11.61
N ASP A 144 14.75 17.34 -11.64
CA ASP A 144 14.31 15.94 -11.82
C ASP A 144 13.34 15.52 -10.72
N TYR A 145 13.64 15.86 -9.45
CA TYR A 145 12.70 15.62 -8.34
C TYR A 145 11.38 16.35 -8.53
N ARG A 146 11.40 17.61 -8.98
CA ARG A 146 10.18 18.40 -9.22
C ARG A 146 9.35 17.82 -10.35
N GLU A 147 9.99 17.33 -11.40
CA GLU A 147 9.32 16.71 -12.54
C GLU A 147 8.62 15.42 -12.11
N VAL A 148 9.31 14.51 -11.39
CA VAL A 148 8.68 13.27 -10.89
C VAL A 148 7.61 13.58 -9.85
N ALA A 149 7.83 14.53 -8.94
CA ALA A 149 6.79 14.93 -7.98
C ALA A 149 5.58 15.59 -8.66
N GLY A 150 5.77 16.27 -9.79
CA GLY A 150 4.69 16.79 -10.64
C GLY A 150 3.89 15.65 -11.26
N PHE A 151 4.58 14.71 -11.91
CA PHE A 151 3.99 13.50 -12.49
C PHE A 151 3.19 12.69 -11.45
N VAL A 152 3.73 12.46 -10.25
CA VAL A 152 3.01 11.77 -9.17
C VAL A 152 1.71 12.47 -8.78
N ARG A 153 1.65 13.80 -8.82
CA ARG A 153 0.40 14.55 -8.57
C ARG A 153 -0.58 14.45 -9.74
N GLU A 154 -0.10 14.36 -10.98
CA GLU A 154 -0.93 14.09 -12.16
C GLU A 154 -1.62 12.72 -12.05
N LEU A 155 -0.97 11.74 -11.40
CA LEU A 155 -1.57 10.43 -11.08
C LEU A 155 -2.61 10.47 -9.94
N GLY A 156 -2.87 11.63 -9.33
CA GLY A 156 -3.78 11.78 -8.18
C GLY A 156 -3.17 11.51 -6.81
N ALA A 157 -1.88 11.14 -6.75
CA ALA A 157 -1.20 10.73 -5.52
C ALA A 157 -0.54 11.90 -4.76
N VAL A 158 -0.15 11.64 -3.51
CA VAL A 158 0.51 12.61 -2.63
C VAL A 158 2.02 12.31 -2.53
N PRO A 159 2.89 13.03 -3.25
CA PRO A 159 4.33 12.80 -3.22
C PRO A 159 4.90 13.11 -1.83
N THR A 160 5.64 12.17 -1.26
CA THR A 160 6.26 12.27 0.07
C THR A 160 7.74 11.93 -0.01
N ALA A 161 8.62 12.91 0.23
CA ALA A 161 10.06 12.69 0.21
C ALA A 161 10.53 11.89 1.42
N VAL A 162 11.42 10.92 1.20
CA VAL A 162 12.06 10.12 2.25
C VAL A 162 13.41 9.60 1.76
N ASP A 163 14.44 9.57 2.61
CA ASP A 163 15.73 8.97 2.22
C ASP A 163 15.56 7.48 1.86
N PRO A 164 16.29 6.94 0.85
CA PRO A 164 16.14 5.55 0.43
C PRO A 164 16.30 4.53 1.57
N GLU A 165 17.33 4.67 2.40
CA GLU A 165 17.57 3.78 3.54
C GLU A 165 16.50 3.91 4.63
N LYS A 166 15.99 5.13 4.85
CA LYS A 166 14.91 5.38 5.81
C LYS A 166 13.61 4.76 5.32
N HIS A 167 13.32 4.87 4.02
CA HIS A 167 12.18 4.19 3.40
C HIS A 167 12.24 2.68 3.65
N ASP A 168 13.38 2.07 3.40
CA ASP A 168 13.55 0.62 3.52
C ASP A 168 13.39 0.13 4.97
N LEU A 169 13.90 0.89 5.95
CA LEU A 169 13.66 0.62 7.38
C LEU A 169 12.18 0.77 7.77
N LEU A 170 11.49 1.79 7.26
CA LEU A 170 10.06 1.99 7.49
C LEU A 170 9.24 0.85 6.88
N MET A 171 9.51 0.46 5.64
CA MET A 171 8.81 -0.65 4.98
C MET A 171 9.13 -1.99 5.62
N ALA A 172 10.38 -2.20 6.07
CA ALA A 172 10.76 -3.36 6.85
C ALA A 172 9.87 -3.51 8.10
N ALA A 173 9.70 -2.45 8.87
CA ALA A 173 8.93 -2.49 10.12
C ALA A 173 7.41 -2.50 9.90
N LEU A 174 6.89 -1.67 8.98
CA LEU A 174 5.46 -1.40 8.84
C LEU A 174 4.74 -2.30 7.83
N SER A 175 5.48 -3.01 6.96
CA SER A 175 4.90 -3.82 5.88
C SER A 175 5.49 -5.22 5.80
N HIS A 176 6.82 -5.33 5.73
CA HIS A 176 7.50 -6.61 5.47
C HIS A 176 7.50 -7.54 6.69
N LEU A 177 7.87 -7.02 7.87
CA LEU A 177 7.87 -7.77 9.11
C LEU A 177 6.46 -8.32 9.46
N PRO A 178 5.36 -7.55 9.32
CA PRO A 178 4.01 -8.09 9.46
C PRO A 178 3.72 -9.35 8.62
N HIS A 179 4.25 -9.43 7.38
CA HIS A 179 4.09 -10.63 6.54
C HIS A 179 4.87 -11.83 7.09
N LEU A 180 6.11 -11.62 7.56
CA LEU A 180 6.87 -12.67 8.25
C LEU A 180 6.20 -13.13 9.55
N MET A 181 5.64 -12.19 10.32
CA MET A 181 4.90 -12.49 11.55
C MET A 181 3.67 -13.35 11.27
N ALA A 182 2.89 -13.00 10.23
CA ALA A 182 1.74 -13.80 9.81
C ALA A 182 2.15 -15.23 9.44
N ALA A 183 3.21 -15.39 8.64
CA ALA A 183 3.74 -16.70 8.26
C ALA A 183 4.21 -17.51 9.48
N ALA A 184 4.93 -16.87 10.42
CA ALA A 184 5.39 -17.51 11.64
C ALA A 184 4.22 -17.93 12.56
N LEU A 185 3.21 -17.07 12.73
CA LEU A 185 2.02 -17.38 13.53
C LEU A 185 1.20 -18.53 12.94
N LEU A 186 1.00 -18.53 11.62
CA LEU A 186 0.35 -19.63 10.91
C LEU A 186 1.10 -20.95 11.12
N LYS A 187 2.43 -20.92 11.01
CA LYS A 187 3.27 -22.10 11.25
C LYS A 187 3.10 -22.62 12.67
N VAL A 188 3.28 -21.76 13.68
CA VAL A 188 3.16 -22.12 15.10
C VAL A 188 1.79 -22.74 15.40
N ALA A 189 0.71 -22.16 14.88
CA ALA A 189 -0.64 -22.69 15.09
C ALA A 189 -0.85 -24.04 14.38
N SER A 190 -0.39 -24.17 13.13
CA SER A 190 -0.54 -25.41 12.34
C SER A 190 0.23 -26.60 12.92
N ASP A 191 1.29 -26.35 13.68
CA ASP A 191 2.09 -27.39 14.32
C ASP A 191 1.44 -27.99 15.58
N ILE A 192 0.37 -27.36 16.11
CA ILE A 192 -0.33 -27.85 17.31
C ILE A 192 -1.09 -29.15 17.00
N SER A 193 -1.91 -29.14 15.95
CA SER A 193 -2.65 -30.31 15.46
C SER A 193 -3.19 -30.04 14.04
N PRO A 194 -3.58 -31.09 13.29
CA PRO A 194 -4.18 -30.93 11.96
C PRO A 194 -5.42 -30.02 11.92
N GLU A 195 -6.21 -30.00 12.99
CA GLU A 195 -7.44 -29.22 13.11
C GLU A 195 -7.23 -27.83 13.73
N ALA A 196 -6.04 -27.48 14.21
CA ALA A 196 -5.79 -26.27 15.01
C ALA A 196 -6.28 -24.98 14.34
N LEU A 197 -6.04 -24.85 13.03
CA LEU A 197 -6.48 -23.67 12.27
C LEU A 197 -8.01 -23.54 12.14
N SER A 198 -8.76 -24.65 12.28
CA SER A 198 -10.23 -24.61 12.26
C SER A 198 -10.82 -23.89 13.49
N PHE A 199 -10.06 -23.82 14.59
CA PHE A 199 -10.42 -23.12 15.81
C PHE A 199 -10.02 -21.64 15.81
N ALA A 200 -9.42 -21.14 14.73
CA ALA A 200 -8.99 -19.75 14.65
C ALA A 200 -10.16 -18.79 14.95
N GLY A 201 -9.93 -17.81 15.81
CA GLY A 201 -10.85 -16.71 16.07
C GLY A 201 -10.60 -15.50 15.17
N PRO A 202 -11.42 -14.43 15.28
CA PRO A 202 -11.26 -13.20 14.48
C PRO A 202 -9.86 -12.60 14.57
N SER A 203 -9.31 -12.42 15.78
CA SER A 203 -7.99 -11.81 15.98
C SER A 203 -6.85 -12.56 15.28
N PHE A 204 -6.92 -13.89 15.25
CA PHE A 204 -5.92 -14.69 14.52
C PHE A 204 -6.05 -14.47 13.02
N ARG A 205 -7.28 -14.48 12.49
CA ARG A 205 -7.53 -14.23 11.05
C ARG A 205 -7.07 -12.84 10.63
N ASP A 206 -7.34 -11.82 11.45
CA ASP A 206 -6.95 -10.44 11.15
C ASP A 206 -5.42 -10.29 11.09
N LEU A 207 -4.72 -10.80 12.11
CA LEU A 207 -3.25 -10.74 12.17
C LEU A 207 -2.57 -11.59 11.08
N THR A 208 -3.21 -12.66 10.62
CA THR A 208 -2.64 -13.59 9.63
C THR A 208 -3.14 -13.40 8.21
N ARG A 209 -4.06 -12.45 7.97
CA ARG A 209 -4.65 -12.18 6.64
C ARG A 209 -3.59 -11.95 5.57
N VAL A 210 -2.55 -11.18 5.91
CA VAL A 210 -1.42 -10.89 5.02
C VAL A 210 -0.53 -12.11 4.72
N GLY A 211 -0.67 -13.21 5.48
CA GLY A 211 -0.02 -14.48 5.17
C GLY A 211 -0.60 -15.19 3.93
N ALA A 212 -1.75 -14.74 3.42
CA ALA A 212 -2.36 -15.24 2.18
C ALA A 212 -1.89 -14.48 0.92
N SER A 213 -0.96 -13.53 1.06
CA SER A 213 -0.43 -12.75 -0.06
C SER A 213 0.36 -13.60 -1.07
N ASN A 214 0.56 -13.07 -2.28
CA ASN A 214 1.27 -13.77 -3.37
C ASN A 214 2.70 -14.18 -2.95
N PRO A 215 3.04 -15.49 -2.93
CA PRO A 215 4.34 -15.95 -2.44
C PRO A 215 5.54 -15.44 -3.25
N GLU A 216 5.43 -15.39 -4.58
CA GLU A 216 6.52 -14.97 -5.48
C GLU A 216 6.84 -13.48 -5.29
N LEU A 217 5.80 -12.64 -5.28
CA LEU A 217 5.95 -11.21 -5.05
C LEU A 217 6.59 -10.92 -3.69
N TRP A 218 6.11 -11.58 -2.63
CA TRP A 218 6.63 -11.35 -1.30
C TRP A 218 8.03 -11.93 -1.09
N SER A 219 8.38 -13.07 -1.72
CA SER A 219 9.76 -13.54 -1.67
C SER A 219 10.73 -12.53 -2.27
N ASP A 220 10.35 -11.88 -3.38
CA ASP A 220 11.17 -10.85 -4.01
C ASP A 220 11.30 -9.62 -3.12
N ILE A 221 10.18 -9.08 -2.61
CA ILE A 221 10.19 -7.91 -1.70
C ILE A 221 11.06 -8.14 -0.47
N LEU A 222 10.94 -9.33 0.15
CA LEU A 222 11.69 -9.66 1.35
C LEU A 222 13.19 -9.84 1.06
N ALA A 223 13.54 -10.42 -0.10
CA ALA A 223 14.93 -10.59 -0.51
C ALA A 223 15.60 -9.23 -0.80
N GLU A 224 14.91 -8.36 -1.54
CA GLU A 224 15.43 -7.05 -1.94
C GLU A 224 15.59 -6.08 -0.75
N ASN A 225 14.82 -6.28 0.32
CA ASN A 225 14.94 -5.51 1.56
C ASN A 225 15.54 -6.32 2.73
N ALA A 226 16.25 -7.41 2.45
CA ALA A 226 16.76 -8.33 3.48
C ALA A 226 17.61 -7.67 4.58
N PRO A 227 18.49 -6.68 4.29
CA PRO A 227 19.28 -6.02 5.34
C PRO A 227 18.41 -5.28 6.37
N ALA A 228 17.53 -4.38 5.93
CA ALA A 228 16.66 -3.61 6.83
C ALA A 228 15.64 -4.52 7.53
N LEU A 229 15.14 -5.54 6.83
CA LEU A 229 14.27 -6.56 7.39
C LEU A 229 14.96 -7.38 8.48
N GLY A 230 16.25 -7.71 8.30
CA GLY A 230 17.04 -8.40 9.31
C GLY A 230 17.17 -7.61 10.61
N GLU A 231 17.38 -6.30 10.52
CA GLU A 231 17.39 -5.40 11.68
C GLU A 231 16.02 -5.35 12.38
N ALA A 232 14.94 -5.17 11.62
CA ALA A 232 13.58 -5.16 12.15
C ALA A 232 13.21 -6.49 12.83
N LEU A 233 13.59 -7.62 12.21
CA LEU A 233 13.34 -8.96 12.75
C LEU A 233 14.13 -9.20 14.04
N ALA A 234 15.39 -8.76 14.11
CA ALA A 234 16.20 -8.89 15.32
C ALA A 234 15.62 -8.07 16.48
N ALA A 235 15.19 -6.83 16.22
CA ALA A 235 14.53 -5.99 17.21
C ALA A 235 13.21 -6.62 17.71
N PHE A 236 12.40 -7.13 16.79
CA PHE A 236 11.15 -7.81 17.12
C PHE A 236 11.37 -9.09 17.93
N ALA A 237 12.35 -9.91 17.55
CA ALA A 237 12.72 -11.11 18.30
C ALA A 237 13.15 -10.78 19.73
N GLY A 238 13.93 -9.70 19.92
CA GLY A 238 14.28 -9.19 21.24
C GLY A 238 13.06 -8.77 22.06
N ALA A 239 12.13 -8.02 21.46
CA ALA A 239 10.88 -7.62 22.11
C ALA A 239 10.02 -8.82 22.52
N MET A 240 9.89 -9.83 21.66
CA MET A 240 9.16 -11.06 21.96
C MET A 240 9.82 -11.88 23.07
N ALA A 241 11.15 -11.95 23.09
CA ALA A 241 11.87 -12.62 24.17
C ALA A 241 11.64 -11.92 25.52
N GLN A 242 11.60 -10.59 25.52
CA GLN A 242 11.28 -9.80 26.71
C GLN A 242 9.83 -10.03 27.17
N LEU A 243 8.85 -10.01 26.27
CA LEU A 243 7.47 -10.35 26.62
C LEU A 243 7.35 -11.75 27.22
N GLY A 244 8.11 -12.72 26.68
CA GLY A 244 8.16 -14.09 27.20
C GLY A 244 8.71 -14.19 28.63
N SER A 245 9.69 -13.36 29.00
CA SER A 245 10.25 -13.34 30.37
C SER A 245 9.33 -12.62 31.37
N GLU A 246 8.55 -11.64 30.90
CA GLU A 246 7.66 -10.81 31.70
C GLU A 246 6.23 -11.38 31.83
N ILE A 247 5.84 -12.37 31.02
CA ILE A 247 4.45 -12.84 30.84
C ILE A 247 3.69 -13.25 32.12
N LYS A 248 4.41 -13.60 33.19
CA LYS A 248 3.80 -13.99 34.48
C LYS A 248 3.53 -12.81 35.41
N ASP A 249 4.16 -11.66 35.14
CA ASP A 249 3.97 -10.44 35.91
C ASP A 249 2.82 -9.63 35.32
N ARG A 250 1.69 -9.59 36.04
CA ARG A 250 0.47 -8.94 35.56
C ARG A 250 0.61 -7.43 35.47
N GLU A 251 1.30 -6.80 36.41
CA GLU A 251 1.44 -5.34 36.47
C GLU A 251 2.32 -4.86 35.30
N ILE A 252 3.42 -5.58 35.04
CA ILE A 252 4.26 -5.31 33.87
C ILE A 252 3.44 -5.50 32.57
N MET A 253 2.70 -6.60 32.45
CA MET A 253 1.90 -6.87 31.25
C MET A 253 0.79 -5.83 31.02
N GLU A 254 0.11 -5.36 32.06
CA GLU A 254 -0.85 -4.25 31.95
C GLU A 254 -0.17 -2.99 31.40
N GLY A 255 1.01 -2.64 31.92
CA GLY A 255 1.81 -1.53 31.40
C GLY A 255 2.17 -1.69 29.92
N ARG A 256 2.51 -2.90 29.47
CA ARG A 256 2.80 -3.20 28.05
C ARG A 256 1.58 -2.99 27.16
N PHE A 257 0.41 -3.46 27.57
CA PHE A 257 -0.82 -3.28 26.79
C PHE A 257 -1.29 -1.83 26.76
N GLN A 258 -1.05 -1.06 27.83
CA GLN A 258 -1.31 0.38 27.84
C GLN A 258 -0.43 1.12 26.83
N GLN A 259 0.87 0.82 26.78
CA GLN A 259 1.79 1.40 25.77
C GLN A 259 1.39 1.00 24.34
N ALA A 260 0.99 -0.26 24.13
CA ALA A 260 0.54 -0.73 22.82
C ALA A 260 -0.74 0.00 22.38
N ARG A 261 -1.66 0.28 23.30
CA ARG A 261 -2.86 1.06 23.02
C ARG A 261 -2.52 2.50 22.63
N GLU A 262 -1.66 3.17 23.38
CA GLU A 262 -1.22 4.53 23.05
C GLU A 262 -0.55 4.61 21.67
N ALA A 263 0.27 3.61 21.32
CA ALA A 263 0.89 3.52 20.00
C ALA A 263 -0.15 3.25 18.89
N TYR A 264 -1.16 2.44 19.17
CA TYR A 264 -2.26 2.16 18.23
C TYR A 264 -3.10 3.41 17.98
N ASP A 265 -3.48 4.13 19.05
CA ASP A 265 -4.27 5.36 18.96
C ASP A 265 -3.52 6.45 18.16
N ALA A 266 -2.18 6.40 18.14
CA ALA A 266 -1.34 7.31 17.35
C ALA A 266 -1.23 6.96 15.85
N LEU A 267 -1.70 5.78 15.40
CA LEU A 267 -1.62 5.38 13.98
C LEU A 267 -2.49 6.27 13.07
N GLY A 268 -3.58 6.84 13.59
CA GLY A 268 -4.57 7.59 12.82
C GLY A 268 -5.33 6.71 11.81
N GLY A 269 -6.21 7.33 11.01
CA GLY A 269 -6.89 6.65 9.89
C GLY A 269 -5.98 6.48 8.66
N ILE A 270 -6.24 5.44 7.86
CA ILE A 270 -5.44 5.10 6.66
C ILE A 270 -5.53 6.20 5.57
N LEU A 271 -6.62 6.95 5.54
CA LEU A 271 -6.89 8.01 4.56
C LEU A 271 -6.76 9.40 5.21
N VAL A 272 -6.01 10.29 4.56
CA VAL A 272 -5.86 11.68 5.00
C VAL A 272 -6.61 12.56 4.01
N GLU A 273 -7.78 13.09 4.39
CA GLU A 273 -8.37 14.23 3.67
C GLU A 273 -7.62 15.54 4.01
N ARG A 274 -7.78 16.53 3.12
CA ARG A 274 -6.98 17.77 3.02
C ARG A 274 -6.88 18.59 4.32
N ASP A 275 -7.83 18.43 5.25
CA ASP A 275 -8.05 19.35 6.36
C ASP A 275 -7.92 18.70 7.77
N GLY A 276 -7.73 17.38 7.85
CA GLY A 276 -7.13 16.68 9.00
C GLY A 276 -7.99 16.49 10.26
N ALA A 277 -8.86 15.48 10.28
CA ALA A 277 -9.13 14.58 11.42
C ALA A 277 -10.20 13.55 11.02
N ASN A 278 -9.98 12.26 11.32
CA ASN A 278 -10.96 11.20 11.10
C ASN A 278 -11.54 10.72 12.43
N VAL A 279 -12.78 10.24 12.42
CA VAL A 279 -13.45 9.69 13.60
C VAL A 279 -14.06 8.34 13.26
N ASP A 280 -13.84 7.35 14.12
CA ASP A 280 -14.47 6.04 13.99
C ASP A 280 -15.85 6.06 14.65
N VAL A 281 -16.86 5.58 13.93
CA VAL A 281 -18.23 5.38 14.42
C VAL A 281 -18.49 3.89 14.53
N ALA A 282 -18.60 3.41 15.76
CA ALA A 282 -18.90 2.02 16.05
C ALA A 282 -20.42 1.79 16.11
N ILE A 283 -20.91 0.86 15.30
CA ILE A 283 -22.32 0.55 15.12
C ILE A 283 -22.54 -0.95 15.40
N PRO A 284 -22.90 -1.32 16.64
CA PRO A 284 -23.29 -2.68 16.96
C PRO A 284 -24.54 -3.09 16.16
N VAL A 285 -24.48 -4.22 15.49
CA VAL A 285 -25.57 -4.77 14.68
C VAL A 285 -25.76 -6.26 14.89
N GLU A 286 -26.98 -6.72 14.63
CA GLU A 286 -27.26 -8.13 14.40
C GLU A 286 -26.84 -8.51 12.97
N ASN A 287 -26.16 -9.64 12.83
CA ASN A 287 -25.68 -10.14 11.55
C ASN A 287 -26.83 -10.75 10.75
N ARG A 288 -27.59 -9.89 10.07
CA ARG A 288 -28.74 -10.25 9.23
C ARG A 288 -28.60 -9.69 7.81
N PRO A 289 -29.24 -10.33 6.81
CA PRO A 289 -29.27 -9.79 5.46
C PRO A 289 -29.75 -8.34 5.43
N GLY A 290 -29.06 -7.50 4.64
CA GLY A 290 -29.42 -6.09 4.43
C GLY A 290 -28.89 -5.10 5.46
N VAL A 291 -28.40 -5.54 6.62
CA VAL A 291 -28.03 -4.61 7.72
C VAL A 291 -26.89 -3.65 7.34
N PHE A 292 -25.91 -4.11 6.55
CA PHE A 292 -24.84 -3.22 6.07
C PHE A 292 -25.36 -2.23 5.03
N ALA A 293 -26.24 -2.67 4.13
CA ALA A 293 -26.85 -1.82 3.13
C ALA A 293 -27.73 -0.74 3.77
N GLU A 294 -28.46 -1.05 4.84
CA GLU A 294 -29.24 -0.07 5.61
C GLU A 294 -28.34 1.05 6.14
N VAL A 295 -27.22 0.69 6.77
CA VAL A 295 -26.25 1.66 7.32
C VAL A 295 -25.60 2.48 6.21
N THR A 296 -25.04 1.84 5.18
CA THR A 296 -24.30 2.55 4.12
C THR A 296 -25.21 3.37 3.21
N THR A 297 -26.43 2.89 2.92
CA THR A 297 -27.42 3.66 2.15
C THR A 297 -27.89 4.87 2.93
N LEU A 298 -28.09 4.76 4.24
CA LEU A 298 -28.50 5.88 5.07
C LEU A 298 -27.46 7.01 5.02
N LEU A 299 -26.17 6.69 5.19
CA LEU A 299 -25.11 7.69 5.11
C LEU A 299 -24.94 8.26 3.70
N GLY A 300 -24.89 7.40 2.68
CA GLY A 300 -24.76 7.84 1.29
C GLY A 300 -25.94 8.71 0.81
N SER A 301 -27.17 8.42 1.25
CA SER A 301 -28.35 9.22 0.91
C SER A 301 -28.36 10.61 1.56
N ASN A 302 -27.55 10.80 2.59
CA ASN A 302 -27.36 12.10 3.27
C ASN A 302 -26.01 12.73 2.91
N ASN A 303 -25.37 12.28 1.83
CA ASN A 303 -24.10 12.82 1.33
C ASN A 303 -22.95 12.76 2.36
N ILE A 304 -22.97 11.75 3.23
CA ILE A 304 -21.89 11.46 4.18
C ILE A 304 -20.99 10.39 3.56
N ASN A 305 -19.75 10.78 3.27
CA ASN A 305 -18.74 9.86 2.74
C ASN A 305 -18.23 8.92 3.85
N ILE A 306 -18.07 7.64 3.52
CA ILE A 306 -17.45 6.65 4.41
C ILE A 306 -16.03 6.46 3.91
N LEU A 307 -15.05 6.90 4.70
CA LEU A 307 -13.63 6.84 4.33
C LEU A 307 -13.13 5.40 4.43
N ASP A 308 -13.47 4.71 5.51
CA ASP A 308 -13.13 3.30 5.69
C ASP A 308 -14.29 2.56 6.39
N LEU A 309 -14.39 1.26 6.13
CA LEU A 309 -15.40 0.38 6.72
C LEU A 309 -14.78 -0.98 7.00
N TYR A 310 -14.81 -1.38 8.27
CA TYR A 310 -14.46 -2.74 8.67
C TYR A 310 -15.48 -3.30 9.66
N VAL A 311 -15.55 -4.63 9.70
CA VAL A 311 -16.54 -5.36 10.52
C VAL A 311 -15.83 -6.17 11.57
N ARG A 312 -16.20 -5.96 12.84
CA ARG A 312 -15.74 -6.77 13.97
C ARG A 312 -16.82 -7.76 14.37
N HIS A 313 -16.65 -9.02 14.01
CA HIS A 313 -17.57 -10.08 14.44
C HIS A 313 -17.33 -10.44 15.90
N SER A 314 -18.37 -10.34 16.72
CA SER A 314 -18.36 -10.86 18.10
C SER A 314 -18.66 -12.36 18.10
N ASN A 315 -19.59 -12.77 17.24
CA ASN A 315 -19.96 -14.16 16.97
C ASN A 315 -20.70 -14.23 15.61
N THR A 316 -21.34 -15.36 15.31
CA THR A 316 -22.08 -15.55 14.04
C THR A 316 -23.32 -14.67 13.92
N GLU A 317 -23.88 -14.18 15.04
CA GLU A 317 -25.14 -13.44 15.10
C GLU A 317 -24.95 -11.94 15.35
N ARG A 318 -23.76 -11.51 15.79
CA ARG A 318 -23.48 -10.11 16.16
C ARG A 318 -22.15 -9.63 15.60
N ALA A 319 -22.18 -8.40 15.13
CA ALA A 319 -21.01 -7.67 14.68
C ALA A 319 -21.07 -6.21 15.12
N ALA A 320 -19.95 -5.51 15.01
CA ALA A 320 -19.93 -4.05 14.98
C ALA A 320 -19.41 -3.63 13.61
N LEU A 321 -20.14 -2.76 12.90
CA LEU A 321 -19.57 -2.01 11.78
C LEU A 321 -18.82 -0.85 12.39
N ILE A 322 -17.56 -0.70 12.01
CA ILE A 322 -16.79 0.49 12.32
C ILE A 322 -16.63 1.27 11.04
N LEU A 323 -17.10 2.51 11.06
CA LEU A 323 -17.03 3.43 9.92
C LEU A 323 -16.06 4.56 10.26
N THR A 324 -15.04 4.75 9.46
CA THR A 324 -14.18 5.93 9.54
C THR A 324 -14.81 7.03 8.72
N LEU A 325 -15.12 8.15 9.36
CA LEU A 325 -15.75 9.32 8.74
C LEU A 325 -14.88 10.56 8.93
N ASP A 326 -15.15 11.60 8.14
CA ASP A 326 -14.66 12.94 8.42
C ASP A 326 -15.20 13.42 9.78
N ALA A 327 -14.34 14.04 10.60
CA ALA A 327 -14.72 14.56 11.91
C ALA A 327 -15.90 15.57 11.85
N GLU A 328 -16.00 16.38 10.79
CA GLU A 328 -17.09 17.32 10.57
C GLU A 328 -18.43 16.60 10.34
N ALA A 329 -18.41 15.44 9.68
CA ALA A 329 -19.59 14.65 9.37
C ALA A 329 -19.97 13.63 10.47
N ALA A 330 -19.06 13.31 11.38
CA ALA A 330 -19.23 12.22 12.35
C ALA A 330 -20.42 12.42 13.30
N GLN A 331 -20.65 13.66 13.75
CA GLN A 331 -21.77 13.96 14.65
C GLN A 331 -23.12 13.81 13.94
N GLU A 332 -23.24 14.31 12.72
CA GLU A 332 -24.45 14.17 11.90
C GLU A 332 -24.74 12.69 11.59
N ALA A 333 -23.72 11.93 11.19
CA ALA A 333 -23.82 10.51 10.94
C ALA A 333 -24.36 9.75 12.17
N ARG A 334 -23.84 10.06 13.37
CA ARG A 334 -24.31 9.44 14.62
C ARG A 334 -25.78 9.72 14.89
N GLU A 335 -26.22 10.95 14.68
CA GLU A 335 -27.62 11.35 14.91
C GLU A 335 -28.57 10.68 13.90
N LEU A 336 -28.18 10.60 12.63
CA LEU A 336 -28.92 9.87 11.60
C LEU A 336 -29.05 8.39 11.93
N LEU A 337 -27.94 7.74 12.29
CA LEU A 337 -27.91 6.32 12.66
C LEU A 337 -28.82 6.04 13.86
N ARG A 338 -28.75 6.88 14.90
CA ARG A 338 -29.61 6.77 16.08
C ARG A 338 -31.09 6.98 15.75
N SER A 339 -31.39 7.92 14.85
CA SER A 339 -32.76 8.18 14.39
C SER A 339 -33.32 7.02 13.57
N ALA A 340 -32.46 6.29 12.86
CA ALA A 340 -32.81 5.07 12.13
C ALA A 340 -32.87 3.81 13.02
N GLY A 341 -32.64 3.94 14.33
CA GLY A 341 -32.74 2.85 15.31
C GLY A 341 -31.44 2.07 15.56
N PHE A 342 -30.31 2.53 15.03
CA PHE A 342 -29.00 1.96 15.33
C PHE A 342 -28.38 2.57 16.58
N THR A 343 -27.64 1.76 17.34
CA THR A 343 -26.69 2.30 18.32
C THR A 343 -25.46 2.79 17.57
N ALA A 344 -24.99 4.00 17.86
CA ALA A 344 -23.78 4.56 17.28
C ALA A 344 -22.96 5.31 18.35
N GLU A 345 -21.68 4.96 18.45
CA GLU A 345 -20.72 5.53 19.39
C GLU A 345 -19.52 6.08 18.62
N LEU A 346 -19.13 7.33 18.93
CA LEU A 346 -17.89 7.91 18.39
C LEU A 346 -16.72 7.37 19.19
N GLN A 347 -15.68 6.94 18.49
CA GLN A 347 -14.40 6.52 19.04
C GLN A 347 -13.35 7.52 18.57
N GLY A 348 -12.59 8.06 19.51
CA GLY A 348 -11.51 9.01 19.29
C GLY A 348 -10.42 8.84 20.33
#